data_AF-A0A931QAH8-F1
#
_entry.id   AF-A0A931QAH8-F1
#
_cell.length_a   1.000
_cell.length_b   1.000
_cell.length_c   1.000
_cell.angle_alpha   90.00
_cell.angle_beta   90.00
_cell.angle_gamma   90.00
#
_symmetry.space_group_name_H-M   'P 1'
#
loop_
_entity.id
_entity.type
_entity.pdbx_description
1 polymer ?
#
loop_
_entity_poly.entity_id
_entity_poly.type
_entity_poly.pdbx_seq_one_letter_code
_entity_poly.pdbx_strand_id
1 'polypeptide(L)' 'VSIIVVAETKANDTAATRRLVAERVLATVGLPASEIVLVEPGTIPKTSSGKLQRSLCRTRYLGEELEPV' A
#
# COMPACT_ATOMS: atom_id res chain seq x y z
N VAL A 1 -15.68 -7.89 -2.13
CA VAL A 1 -14.42 -7.72 -1.36
C VAL A 1 -13.64 -6.61 -2.03
N SER A 2 -13.17 -5.61 -1.27
CA SER A 2 -12.29 -4.56 -1.80
C SER A 2 -10.84 -4.87 -1.40
N ILE A 3 -9.90 -4.68 -2.32
CA ILE A 3 -8.46 -4.85 -2.08
C ILE A 3 -7.83 -3.46 -2.06
N ILE A 4 -7.19 -3.13 -0.95
CA ILE A 4 -6.40 -1.91 -0.79
C ILE A 4 -4.94 -2.33 -0.68
N VAL A 5 -4.08 -1.70 -1.48
CA VAL A 5 -2.64 -1.92 -1.43
C VAL A 5 -1.98 -0.68 -0.85
N VAL A 6 -1.30 -0.85 0.28
CA VAL A 6 -0.42 0.18 0.85
C VAL A 6 1.01 -0.31 0.68
N ALA A 7 1.85 0.47 0.03
CA ALA A 7 3.24 0.08 -0.26
C ALA A 7 4.20 1.25 -0.02
N GLU A 8 5.32 0.94 0.64
CA GLU A 8 6.46 1.86 0.78
C GLU A 8 7.24 1.91 -0.52
N THR A 9 7.56 3.10 -1.03
CA THR A 9 8.33 3.26 -2.27
C THR A 9 9.44 4.29 -2.13
N LYS A 10 10.54 4.07 -2.88
CA LYS A 10 11.60 5.05 -3.13
C LYS A 10 11.63 5.48 -4.61
N ALA A 11 10.64 5.05 -5.38
CA ALA A 11 10.58 5.34 -6.81
C ALA A 11 10.21 6.80 -7.05
N ASN A 12 10.93 7.45 -7.96
CA ASN A 12 10.62 8.82 -8.38
C ASN A 12 9.35 8.87 -9.26
N ASP A 13 9.11 7.82 -10.04
CA ASP A 13 7.91 7.70 -10.89
C ASP A 13 6.82 6.89 -10.16
N THR A 14 6.05 7.58 -9.35
CA THR A 14 4.95 6.99 -8.58
C THR A 14 3.78 6.57 -9.47
N ALA A 15 3.57 7.24 -10.62
CA ALA A 15 2.52 6.90 -11.57
C ALA A 15 2.78 5.54 -12.26
N ALA A 16 4.00 5.34 -12.79
CA ALA A 16 4.41 4.06 -13.34
C ALA A 16 4.37 2.95 -12.28
N THR A 17 4.81 3.26 -11.05
CA THR A 17 4.78 2.32 -9.94
C THR A 17 3.35 1.88 -9.60
N ARG A 18 2.39 2.81 -9.49
CA ARG A 18 0.97 2.48 -9.24
C ARG A 18 0.40 1.59 -10.34
N ARG A 19 0.71 1.89 -11.61
CA ARG A 19 0.26 1.07 -12.74
C ARG A 19 0.79 -0.36 -12.66
N LEU A 20 2.09 -0.53 -12.44
CA LEU A 20 2.71 -1.85 -12.34
C LEU A 20 2.15 -2.66 -11.16
N VAL A 21 1.91 -2.02 -10.02
CA VAL A 21 1.26 -2.67 -8.88
C VAL A 21 -0.17 -3.10 -9.23
N ALA A 22 -0.96 -2.24 -9.89
CA ALA A 22 -2.32 -2.59 -10.31
C ALA A 22 -2.35 -3.82 -11.23
N GLU A 23 -1.51 -3.82 -12.26
CA GLU A 23 -1.36 -4.92 -13.21
C GLU A 23 -0.95 -6.21 -12.48
N ARG A 24 0.01 -6.12 -11.56
CA ARG A 24 0.51 -7.30 -10.83
C ARG A 24 -0.50 -7.85 -9.83
N VAL A 25 -1.25 -6.98 -9.16
CA VAL A 25 -2.31 -7.38 -8.22
C VAL A 25 -3.41 -8.12 -8.97
N LEU A 26 -3.89 -7.58 -10.10
CA LEU A 26 -4.89 -8.25 -10.91
C LEU A 26 -4.39 -9.62 -11.39
N ALA A 27 -3.16 -9.69 -11.92
CA ALA A 27 -2.59 -10.94 -12.44
C ALA A 27 -2.35 -12.00 -11.34
N THR A 28 -2.09 -11.60 -10.09
CA THR A 28 -1.72 -12.53 -9.01
C THR A 28 -2.91 -12.90 -8.12
N VAL A 29 -3.78 -11.93 -7.83
CA VAL A 29 -4.91 -12.08 -6.91
C VAL A 29 -6.22 -12.35 -7.66
N GLY A 30 -6.28 -12.07 -8.96
CA GLY A 30 -7.48 -12.24 -9.79
C GLY A 30 -8.54 -11.16 -9.58
N LEU A 31 -8.24 -10.13 -8.79
CA LEU A 31 -9.12 -9.00 -8.50
C LEU A 31 -8.32 -7.69 -8.60
N PRO A 32 -8.89 -6.62 -9.18
CA PRO A 32 -8.21 -5.34 -9.25
C PRO A 32 -8.07 -4.74 -7.84
N ALA A 33 -6.95 -4.05 -7.60
CA ALA A 33 -6.83 -3.18 -6.43
C ALA A 33 -7.83 -2.03 -6.57
N SER A 34 -8.69 -1.85 -5.57
CA SER A 34 -9.60 -0.70 -5.51
C SER A 34 -8.82 0.59 -5.29
N GLU A 35 -7.74 0.51 -4.52
CA GLU A 35 -6.84 1.64 -4.29
C GLU A 35 -5.41 1.15 -4.07
N ILE A 36 -4.46 1.97 -4.52
CA ILE A 36 -3.03 1.76 -4.32
C ILE A 36 -2.48 3.04 -3.71
N VAL A 37 -2.12 2.97 -2.43
CA VAL A 37 -1.53 4.06 -1.65
C VAL A 37 -0.03 3.83 -1.56
N LEU A 38 0.74 4.64 -2.29
CA LEU A 38 2.19 4.65 -2.18
C LEU A 38 2.58 5.64 -1.10
N VAL A 39 3.46 5.25 -0.17
CA VAL A 39 3.91 6.08 0.96
C VAL A 39 5.44 6.07 1.05
N GLU A 40 5.99 7.02 1.80
CA GLU A 40 7.42 7.02 2.11
C GLU A 40 7.88 5.76 2.87
N PRO A 41 9.17 5.36 2.75
CA PRO A 41 9.72 4.25 3.52
C PRO A 41 9.71 4.53 5.03
N GLY A 42 9.23 3.58 5.83
CA GLY A 42 9.13 3.70 7.28
C GLY A 42 7.74 4.10 7.76
N THR A 43 6.81 4.42 6.87
CA THR A 43 5.44 4.83 7.20
C THR A 43 4.55 3.65 7.61
N ILE A 44 4.76 2.45 7.04
CA ILE A 44 3.88 1.30 7.33
C ILE A 44 4.22 0.73 8.72
N PRO A 45 3.23 0.66 9.64
CA PRO A 45 3.48 0.22 11.01
C PRO A 45 3.95 -1.24 11.07
N LYS A 46 4.99 -1.47 11.87
CA LYS A 46 5.63 -2.77 12.08
C LYS A 46 5.76 -3.04 13.58
N THR A 47 5.66 -4.31 13.97
CA THR A 47 5.99 -4.76 15.34
C THR A 47 7.48 -4.52 15.61
N SER A 48 7.90 -4.60 16.88
CA SER A 48 9.32 -4.54 17.26
C SER A 48 10.20 -5.60 16.55
N SER A 49 9.60 -6.71 16.13
CA SER A 49 10.23 -7.78 15.34
C SER A 49 10.16 -7.58 13.81
N GLY A 50 9.62 -6.45 13.35
CA GLY A 50 9.55 -6.08 11.93
C GLY A 50 8.34 -6.62 11.16
N LYS A 51 7.39 -7.32 11.80
CA LYS A 51 6.19 -7.83 11.13
C LYS A 51 5.20 -6.70 10.86
N LEU A 52 4.57 -6.70 9.69
CA LEU A 52 3.55 -5.70 9.34
C LEU A 52 2.34 -5.77 10.28
N GLN A 53 1.96 -4.63 10.86
CA GLN A 53 0.76 -4.50 11.68
C GLN A 53 -0.44 -4.10 10.80
N ARG A 54 -0.97 -5.06 10.03
CA ARG A 54 -2.04 -4.81 9.04
C ARG A 54 -3.28 -4.15 9.63
N SER A 55 -3.71 -4.53 10.84
CA SER A 55 -4.87 -3.92 11.49
C SER A 55 -4.64 -2.43 11.80
N LEU A 56 -3.45 -2.07 12.31
CA LEU A 56 -3.10 -0.68 12.57
C LEU A 56 -2.94 0.11 11.27
N CYS A 57 -2.32 -0.49 10.24
CA CYS A 57 -2.23 0.11 8.92
C CYS A 57 -3.61 0.41 8.33
N ARG A 58 -4.57 -0.53 8.48
CA ARG A 58 -5.97 -0.32 8.07
C ARG A 58 -6.62 0.82 8.84
N THR A 59 -6.44 0.89 10.17
CA THR A 59 -6.97 2.00 10.98
C THR A 59 -6.43 3.35 10.48
N ARG A 60 -5.12 3.44 10.24
CA ARG A 60 -4.48 4.66 9.70
C ARG A 60 -5.00 5.04 8.32
N TYR A 61 -5.15 4.07 7.42
CA TYR A 61 -5.74 4.30 6.10
C TYR A 61 -7.17 4.85 6.20
N LEU A 62 -8.03 4.22 7.01
CA LEU A 62 -9.43 4.65 7.18
C LEU A 62 -9.55 5.99 7.93
N GLY A 63 -8.56 6.33 8.75
CA GLY A 63 -8.46 7.63 9.42
C GLY A 63 -7.77 8.71 8.59
N GLU A 64 -7.42 8.43 7.32
CA GLU A 64 -6.71 9.36 6.43
C GLU A 64 -5.34 9.81 6.98
N GLU A 65 -4.70 8.96 7.80
CA GLU A 65 -3.40 9.23 8.44
C GLU A 65 -2.20 8.77 7.60
N LEU A 66 -2.43 8.30 6.37
CA LEU A 66 -1.37 7.88 5.46
C LEU A 66 -1.20 8.93 4.37
N GLU A 67 -0.10 9.66 4.38
CA GLU A 67 0.24 10.65 3.35
C GLU A 67 0.81 9.98 2.10
N PRO A 68 0.14 10.07 0.94
CA PRO A 68 0.64 9.44 -0.28
C PRO A 68 1.78 10.25 -0.91
N VAL A 69 2.72 9.53 -1.54
CA VAL A 69 3.77 10.08 -2.41
C VAL A 69 3.45 9.94 -3.91
#